data_AF-L9WFG8-F1
#
_entry.id   AF-L9WFG8-F1
#
_cell.length_a   1.000
_cell.length_b   1.000
_cell.length_c   1.000
_cell.angle_alpha   90.00
_cell.angle_beta   90.00
_cell.angle_gamma   90.00
#
_symmetry.space_group_name_H-M   'P 1'
#
loop_
_entity.id
_entity.type
_entity.pdbx_description
1 polymer ?
#
loop_
_entity_poly.entity_id
_entity_poly.type
_entity_poly.pdbx_seq_one_letter_code
_entity_poly.pdbx_strand_id
1 'polypeptide(L)'
;MDWQTLIDEPAVIAAAVLVLGLVVGYLVGRLNEELLSASGVPEAVEGTPFERTAQSIGTSTVEIVARLSSWFIYGIAVLTAIHIAQLLDTDAFWLRVTEFIPQVFIAVLVLILGFIIADKAELVVGEYLRGVKLPEVSIIPKLIKYSVLYVTLIIALGQIGVHVLALLILLTVYAVGVVVVGTVAFKEFLVSSAAGIYLLLNQPYGIGDRIRVGDQTGIVQEVDLFVTKIEDDSEEYIVPNRKVFENGIVRIRE
;
A
#
# COMPACT_ATOMS: atom_id res chain seq x y z
N MET A 1 14.34 -57.34 27.34
CA MET A 1 14.46 -55.98 26.81
C MET A 1 13.45 -55.16 27.56
N ASP A 2 13.91 -54.27 28.42
CA ASP A 2 13.02 -53.53 29.32
C ASP A 2 12.28 -52.47 28.51
N TRP A 3 10.95 -52.39 28.63
CA TRP A 3 10.16 -51.43 27.85
C TRP A 3 10.52 -49.99 28.20
N GLN A 4 10.99 -49.75 29.42
CA GLN A 4 11.45 -48.44 29.88
C GLN A 4 12.71 -47.97 29.12
N THR A 5 13.69 -48.85 28.94
CA THR A 5 14.94 -48.47 28.22
C THR A 5 14.71 -48.17 26.75
N LEU A 6 13.64 -48.69 26.14
CA LEU A 6 13.27 -48.37 24.76
C LEU A 6 12.55 -47.02 24.64
N ILE A 7 11.79 -46.61 25.66
CA ILE A 7 11.05 -45.33 25.65
C ILE A 7 11.98 -44.15 25.90
N ASP A 8 13.05 -44.36 26.68
CA ASP A 8 14.02 -43.32 27.04
C ASP A 8 15.03 -43.04 25.92
N GLU A 9 15.03 -43.80 24.83
CA GLU A 9 15.86 -43.54 23.67
C GLU A 9 15.44 -42.22 22.99
N PRO A 10 16.35 -41.23 22.83
CA PRO A 10 16.04 -39.95 22.22
C PRO A 10 15.40 -40.07 20.82
N ALA A 11 15.77 -41.13 20.09
CA ALA A 11 15.18 -41.46 18.80
C ALA A 11 13.68 -41.80 18.88
N VAL A 12 13.24 -42.48 19.95
CA VAL A 12 11.83 -42.86 20.15
C VAL A 12 11.00 -41.62 20.50
N ILE A 13 11.54 -40.73 21.34
CA ILE A 13 10.90 -39.45 21.67
C ILE A 13 10.79 -38.57 20.42
N ALA A 14 11.87 -38.44 19.64
CA ALA A 14 11.87 -37.69 18.39
C ALA A 14 10.83 -38.25 17.39
N ALA A 15 10.72 -39.57 17.25
CA ALA A 15 9.71 -40.20 16.41
C ALA A 15 8.27 -39.90 16.90
N ALA A 16 8.04 -39.93 18.21
CA ALA A 16 6.74 -39.57 18.78
C ALA A 16 6.37 -38.10 18.50
N VAL A 17 7.34 -37.18 18.60
CA VAL A 17 7.14 -35.76 18.27
C VAL A 17 6.79 -35.57 16.80
N LEU A 18 7.43 -36.30 15.88
CA LEU A 18 7.09 -36.24 14.45
C LEU A 18 5.66 -36.71 14.19
N VAL A 19 5.26 -37.85 14.77
CA VAL A 19 3.90 -38.38 14.61
C VAL A 19 2.87 -37.41 15.18
N LEU A 20 3.11 -36.88 16.38
CA LEU A 20 2.24 -35.86 16.98
C LEU A 20 2.17 -34.60 16.09
N GLY A 21 3.30 -34.12 15.62
CA GLY A 21 3.40 -32.95 14.75
C GLY A 21 2.65 -33.12 13.42
N LEU A 22 2.69 -34.30 12.82
CA LEU A 22 1.91 -34.62 11.62
C LEU A 22 0.40 -34.58 11.89
N VAL A 23 -0.05 -35.17 13.00
CA VAL A 23 -1.46 -35.15 13.39
C VAL A 23 -1.92 -33.72 13.70
N VAL A 24 -1.16 -32.99 14.52
CA VAL A 24 -1.49 -31.62 14.92
C VAL A 24 -1.47 -30.68 13.71
N GLY A 25 -0.45 -30.75 12.85
CA GLY A 25 -0.36 -29.89 11.68
C GLY A 25 -1.50 -30.15 10.69
N TYR A 26 -1.88 -31.41 10.48
CA TYR A 26 -3.05 -31.75 9.66
C TYR A 26 -4.35 -31.20 10.25
N LEU A 27 -4.56 -31.40 11.56
CA LEU A 27 -5.75 -30.92 12.26
C LEU A 27 -5.84 -29.39 12.23
N VAL A 28 -4.73 -28.68 12.51
CA VAL A 28 -4.71 -27.22 12.49
C VAL A 28 -4.92 -26.68 11.08
N GLY A 29 -4.32 -27.29 10.06
CA GLY A 29 -4.58 -26.92 8.68
C GLY A 29 -6.05 -27.00 8.32
N ARG A 30 -6.64 -28.16 8.60
CA ARG A 30 -8.06 -28.41 8.34
C ARG A 30 -8.97 -27.47 9.13
N LEU A 31 -8.69 -27.29 10.42
CA LEU A 31 -9.46 -26.38 11.28
C LEU A 31 -9.33 -24.93 10.80
N ASN A 32 -8.14 -24.48 10.44
CA ASN A 32 -7.92 -23.13 9.94
C ASN A 32 -8.69 -22.89 8.63
N GLU A 33 -8.65 -23.84 7.71
CA GLU A 33 -9.42 -23.75 6.46
C GLU A 33 -10.92 -23.64 6.74
N GLU A 34 -11.44 -24.47 7.65
CA GLU A 34 -12.85 -24.47 8.05
C GLU A 34 -13.24 -23.16 8.75
N LEU A 35 -12.42 -22.68 9.70
CA LEU A 35 -12.64 -21.44 10.43
C LEU A 35 -12.59 -20.21 9.51
N LEU A 36 -11.60 -20.13 8.63
CA LEU A 36 -11.46 -19.00 7.70
C LEU A 36 -12.62 -18.99 6.70
N SER A 37 -13.02 -20.16 6.19
CA SER A 37 -14.18 -20.30 5.31
C SER A 37 -15.47 -19.91 6.04
N ALA A 38 -15.67 -20.36 7.27
CA ALA A 38 -16.84 -20.03 8.09
C ALA A 38 -16.89 -18.55 8.52
N SER A 39 -15.73 -17.89 8.61
CA SER A 39 -15.62 -16.48 9.04
C SER A 39 -15.87 -15.48 7.91
N GLY A 40 -16.23 -15.95 6.71
CA GLY A 40 -16.48 -15.09 5.55
C GLY A 40 -15.22 -14.55 4.88
N VAL A 41 -14.06 -15.18 5.12
CA VAL A 41 -12.80 -14.78 4.49
C VAL A 41 -12.83 -14.97 2.97
N PRO A 42 -13.40 -16.05 2.39
CA PRO A 42 -13.52 -16.19 0.94
C PRO A 42 -14.22 -14.99 0.28
N GLU A 43 -15.36 -14.56 0.83
CA GLU A 43 -16.14 -13.41 0.36
C GLU A 43 -15.38 -12.10 0.59
N ALA A 44 -14.60 -12.02 1.68
CA ALA A 44 -13.75 -10.88 1.89
C ALA A 44 -12.67 -10.80 0.80
N VAL A 45 -11.93 -11.86 0.50
CA VAL A 45 -10.84 -11.81 -0.48
C VAL A 45 -11.32 -11.82 -1.94
N GLU A 46 -12.60 -12.11 -2.16
CA GLU A 46 -13.18 -12.17 -3.49
C GLU A 46 -12.96 -10.87 -4.29
N GLY A 47 -12.62 -11.02 -5.57
CA GLY A 47 -12.37 -9.91 -6.47
C GLY A 47 -11.00 -9.24 -6.33
N THR A 48 -10.23 -9.54 -5.27
CA THR A 48 -8.87 -9.00 -5.10
C THR A 48 -7.89 -9.59 -6.13
N PRO A 49 -6.95 -8.79 -6.67
CA PRO A 49 -5.84 -9.29 -7.48
C PRO A 49 -5.05 -10.44 -6.86
N PHE A 50 -4.83 -10.43 -5.54
CA PHE A 50 -4.17 -11.50 -4.81
C PHE A 50 -4.95 -12.81 -4.89
N GLU A 51 -6.26 -12.79 -4.62
CA GLU A 51 -7.11 -13.98 -4.74
C GLU A 51 -7.14 -14.51 -6.18
N ARG A 52 -7.22 -13.63 -7.19
CA ARG A 52 -7.11 -14.04 -8.61
C ARG A 52 -5.79 -14.73 -8.93
N THR A 53 -4.70 -14.25 -8.31
CA THR A 53 -3.37 -14.84 -8.47
C THR A 53 -3.31 -16.21 -7.82
N ALA A 54 -3.86 -16.38 -6.62
CA ALA A 54 -4.00 -17.66 -5.96
C ALA A 54 -4.81 -18.66 -6.82
N GLN A 55 -5.95 -18.23 -7.36
CA GLN A 55 -6.79 -19.05 -8.24
C GLN A 55 -6.10 -19.44 -9.54
N SER A 56 -5.26 -18.56 -10.10
CA SER A 56 -4.50 -18.87 -11.32
C SER A 56 -3.51 -20.03 -11.16
N ILE A 57 -3.06 -20.31 -9.94
CA ILE A 57 -2.20 -21.46 -9.62
C ILE A 57 -2.99 -22.63 -9.00
N GLY A 58 -4.32 -22.59 -9.07
CA GLY A 58 -5.20 -23.67 -8.61
C GLY A 58 -5.40 -23.73 -7.08
N THR A 59 -5.26 -22.61 -6.37
CA THR A 59 -5.49 -22.53 -4.92
C THR A 59 -6.36 -21.30 -4.56
N SER A 60 -6.59 -21.06 -3.28
CA SER A 60 -7.26 -19.85 -2.76
C SER A 60 -6.44 -19.22 -1.65
N THR A 61 -6.72 -17.96 -1.30
CA THR A 61 -6.06 -17.29 -0.17
C THR A 61 -6.26 -18.07 1.14
N VAL A 62 -7.47 -18.58 1.37
CA VAL A 62 -7.81 -19.38 2.56
C VAL A 62 -6.97 -20.64 2.61
N GLU A 63 -6.89 -21.36 1.49
CA GLU A 63 -6.11 -22.58 1.39
C GLU A 63 -4.60 -22.31 1.55
N ILE A 64 -4.07 -21.20 1.01
CA ILE A 64 -2.68 -20.79 1.21
C ILE A 64 -2.39 -20.60 2.70
N VAL A 65 -3.24 -19.86 3.42
CA VAL A 65 -3.03 -19.59 4.86
C VAL A 65 -3.14 -20.88 5.70
N ALA A 66 -4.12 -21.73 5.38
CA ALA A 66 -4.31 -23.02 6.05
C ALA A 66 -3.12 -23.96 5.83
N ARG A 67 -2.67 -24.10 4.57
CA ARG A 67 -1.48 -24.87 4.22
C ARG A 67 -0.24 -24.31 4.91
N LEU A 68 -0.01 -23.01 4.83
CA LEU A 68 1.14 -22.37 5.47
C LEU A 68 1.18 -22.65 6.98
N SER A 69 0.04 -22.60 7.66
CA SER A 69 -0.09 -22.96 9.09
C SER A 69 0.29 -24.43 9.35
N SER A 70 -0.12 -25.34 8.47
CA SER A 70 0.23 -26.77 8.56
C SER A 70 1.73 -26.98 8.37
N TRP A 71 2.30 -26.39 7.31
CA TRP A 71 3.73 -26.46 7.00
C TRP A 71 4.60 -25.87 8.10
N PHE A 72 4.14 -24.80 8.75
CA PHE A 72 4.81 -24.24 9.92
C PHE A 72 4.88 -25.25 11.07
N ILE A 73 3.76 -25.90 11.40
CA ILE A 73 3.71 -26.92 12.46
C ILE A 73 4.58 -28.12 12.11
N TYR A 74 4.52 -28.61 10.87
CA TYR A 74 5.40 -29.70 10.41
C TYR A 74 6.87 -29.31 10.52
N GLY A 75 7.22 -28.10 10.11
CA GLY A 75 8.58 -27.57 10.24
C GLY A 75 9.04 -27.53 11.69
N ILE A 76 8.23 -26.99 12.60
CA ILE A 76 8.53 -26.97 14.04
C ILE A 76 8.70 -28.39 14.59
N ALA A 77 7.80 -29.31 14.26
CA ALA A 77 7.89 -30.69 14.73
C ALA A 77 9.17 -31.39 14.26
N VAL A 78 9.56 -31.18 13.00
CA VAL A 78 10.81 -31.71 12.44
C VAL A 78 12.02 -31.10 13.15
N LEU A 79 12.06 -29.78 13.32
CA LEU A 79 13.16 -29.10 14.02
C LEU A 79 13.27 -29.57 15.47
N THR A 80 12.15 -29.68 16.19
CA THR A 80 12.11 -30.20 17.56
C THR A 80 12.58 -31.66 17.62
N ALA A 81 12.17 -32.50 16.67
CA ALA A 81 12.61 -33.89 16.62
C ALA A 81 14.12 -34.01 16.36
N ILE A 82 14.69 -33.19 15.47
CA ILE A 82 16.14 -33.15 15.21
C ILE A 82 16.89 -32.65 16.46
N HIS A 83 16.36 -31.65 17.16
CA HIS A 83 16.92 -31.16 18.42
C HIS A 83 16.95 -32.25 19.50
N ILE A 84 15.83 -32.98 19.69
CA ILE A 84 15.73 -34.08 20.66
C ILE A 84 16.63 -35.25 20.30
N ALA A 85 16.72 -35.59 19.01
CA ALA A 85 17.59 -36.66 18.53
C ALA A 85 19.09 -36.35 18.66
N GLN A 86 19.46 -35.15 19.15
CA GLN A 86 20.85 -34.71 19.36
C GLN A 86 21.72 -34.89 18.10
N LEU A 87 21.11 -34.74 16.92
CA LEU A 87 21.82 -34.91 15.65
C LEU A 87 22.81 -33.78 15.37
N LEU A 88 22.69 -32.65 16.07
CA LEU A 88 23.49 -31.44 15.93
C LEU A 88 23.87 -30.87 17.31
N ASP A 89 25.16 -30.95 17.68
CA ASP A 89 25.72 -30.54 18.97
C ASP A 89 25.96 -29.03 19.11
N THR A 90 25.01 -28.16 18.71
CA THR A 90 25.21 -26.70 18.80
C THR A 90 23.99 -26.00 19.37
N ASP A 91 23.98 -25.77 20.68
CA ASP A 91 22.91 -25.05 21.39
C ASP A 91 22.64 -23.65 20.81
N ALA A 92 23.71 -22.96 20.40
CA ALA A 92 23.62 -21.64 19.77
C ALA A 92 22.86 -21.65 18.43
N PHE A 93 22.88 -22.77 17.70
CA PHE A 93 22.11 -22.94 16.47
C PHE A 93 20.61 -23.03 16.77
N TRP A 94 20.24 -23.86 17.75
CA TRP A 94 18.85 -24.09 18.13
C TRP A 94 18.16 -22.84 18.68
N LEU A 95 18.87 -22.03 19.48
CA LEU A 95 18.35 -20.76 19.99
C LEU A 95 17.95 -19.82 18.83
N ARG A 96 18.85 -19.64 17.86
CA ARG A 96 18.61 -18.76 16.71
C ARG A 96 17.47 -19.27 15.82
N VAL A 97 17.42 -20.59 15.57
CA VAL A 97 16.36 -21.20 14.74
C VAL A 97 14.98 -21.05 15.40
N THR A 98 14.89 -21.30 16.71
CA THR A 98 13.62 -21.26 17.44
C THR A 98 13.05 -19.85 17.52
N GLU A 99 13.90 -18.83 17.57
CA GLU A 99 13.47 -17.42 17.52
C GLU A 99 13.10 -16.97 16.09
N PHE A 100 13.87 -17.39 15.08
CA PHE A 100 13.72 -16.91 13.72
C PHE A 100 12.52 -17.51 12.97
N ILE A 101 12.22 -18.80 13.18
CA ILE A 101 11.15 -19.50 12.45
C ILE A 101 9.77 -18.86 12.69
N PRO A 102 9.34 -18.58 13.94
CA PRO A 102 8.08 -17.87 14.19
C PRO A 102 8.05 -16.45 13.61
N GLN A 103 9.17 -15.72 13.67
CA GLN A 103 9.28 -14.37 13.09
C GLN A 103 9.03 -14.37 11.58
N VAL A 104 9.63 -15.32 10.86
CA VAL A 104 9.41 -15.49 9.42
C VAL A 104 7.96 -15.84 9.14
N PHE A 105 7.36 -16.75 9.92
CA PHE A 105 5.96 -17.13 9.76
C PHE A 105 5.02 -15.92 9.91
N ILE A 106 5.20 -15.13 10.98
CA ILE A 106 4.43 -13.91 11.21
C ILE A 106 4.66 -12.91 10.05
N ALA A 107 5.90 -12.74 9.60
CA ALA A 107 6.21 -11.86 8.47
C ALA A 107 5.44 -12.26 7.19
N VAL A 108 5.40 -13.55 6.87
CA VAL A 108 4.65 -14.06 5.71
C VAL A 108 3.15 -13.84 5.88
N LEU A 109 2.59 -14.09 7.06
CA LEU A 109 1.17 -13.83 7.33
C LEU A 109 0.83 -12.34 7.19
N VAL A 110 1.67 -11.45 7.71
CA VAL A 110 1.53 -10.00 7.56
C VAL A 110 1.55 -9.62 6.08
N LEU A 111 2.46 -10.19 5.28
CA LEU A 111 2.50 -9.92 3.84
C LEU A 111 1.21 -10.36 3.15
N ILE A 112 0.74 -11.58 3.37
CA ILE A 112 -0.51 -12.10 2.79
C ILE A 112 -1.67 -11.16 3.14
N LEU A 113 -1.82 -10.83 4.43
CA LEU A 113 -2.87 -9.94 4.90
C LEU A 113 -2.76 -8.54 4.27
N GLY A 114 -1.56 -7.97 4.21
CA GLY A 114 -1.37 -6.65 3.64
C GLY A 114 -1.59 -6.59 2.13
N PHE A 115 -1.30 -7.66 1.38
CA PHE A 115 -1.69 -7.75 -0.03
C PHE A 115 -3.21 -7.68 -0.21
N ILE A 116 -3.95 -8.45 0.59
CA ILE A 116 -5.42 -8.45 0.58
C ILE A 116 -5.97 -7.07 0.93
N ILE A 117 -5.45 -6.43 1.98
CA ILE A 117 -5.89 -5.10 2.42
C ILE A 117 -5.59 -4.05 1.33
N ALA A 118 -4.39 -4.09 0.75
CA ALA A 118 -3.99 -3.13 -0.28
C ALA A 118 -4.84 -3.26 -1.55
N ASP A 119 -5.15 -4.50 -1.94
CA ASP A 119 -6.03 -4.80 -3.06
C ASP A 119 -7.47 -4.34 -2.83
N LYS A 120 -8.03 -4.61 -1.64
CA LYS A 120 -9.35 -4.10 -1.28
C LYS A 120 -9.38 -2.57 -1.27
N ALA A 121 -8.35 -1.93 -0.73
CA ALA A 121 -8.27 -0.47 -0.68
C ALA A 121 -8.25 0.13 -2.10
N GLU A 122 -7.53 -0.49 -3.04
CA GLU A 122 -7.54 -0.11 -4.46
C GLU A 122 -8.96 -0.20 -5.04
N LEU A 123 -9.63 -1.34 -4.83
CA LEU A 123 -10.96 -1.59 -5.39
C LEU A 123 -12.00 -0.60 -4.83
N VAL A 124 -12.08 -0.47 -3.50
CA VAL A 124 -13.05 0.39 -2.82
C VAL A 124 -12.86 1.85 -3.22
N VAL A 125 -11.62 2.35 -3.22
CA VAL A 125 -11.36 3.74 -3.60
C VAL A 125 -11.59 3.96 -5.09
N GLY A 126 -11.25 2.99 -5.93
CA GLY A 126 -11.52 3.03 -7.37
C GLY A 126 -13.01 3.11 -7.67
N GLU A 127 -13.84 2.33 -6.98
CA GLU A 127 -15.30 2.35 -7.12
C GLU A 127 -15.89 3.68 -6.63
N TYR A 128 -15.42 4.19 -5.50
CA TYR A 128 -15.86 5.49 -4.97
C TYR A 128 -15.57 6.65 -5.94
N LEU A 129 -14.35 6.71 -6.50
CA LEU A 129 -13.95 7.76 -7.44
C LEU A 129 -14.73 7.71 -8.76
N ARG A 130 -15.08 6.51 -9.23
CA ARG A 130 -15.97 6.35 -10.39
C ARG A 130 -17.37 6.87 -10.10
N GLY A 131 -17.89 6.64 -8.89
CA GLY A 131 -19.21 7.13 -8.47
C GLY A 131 -19.35 8.65 -8.47
N VAL A 132 -18.28 9.39 -8.19
CA VAL A 132 -18.27 10.87 -8.20
C VAL A 132 -17.91 11.48 -9.57
N LYS A 133 -17.92 10.69 -10.65
CA LYS A 133 -17.56 11.12 -12.02
C LYS A 133 -16.16 11.74 -12.13
N LEU A 134 -15.21 11.27 -11.32
CA LEU A 134 -13.78 11.58 -11.46
C LEU A 134 -12.98 10.34 -11.95
N PRO A 135 -13.38 9.69 -13.06
CA PRO A 135 -12.75 8.44 -13.53
C PRO A 135 -11.30 8.64 -13.99
N GLU A 136 -10.93 9.86 -14.35
CA GLU A 136 -9.59 10.23 -14.85
C GLU A 136 -8.51 10.13 -13.77
N VAL A 137 -8.89 10.12 -12.48
CA VAL A 137 -7.96 10.05 -11.34
C VAL A 137 -7.61 8.60 -10.99
N SER A 138 -7.30 7.80 -12.00
CA SER A 138 -6.92 6.38 -11.87
C SER A 138 -5.63 6.15 -11.07
N ILE A 139 -4.87 7.21 -10.79
CA ILE A 139 -3.63 7.15 -10.03
C ILE A 139 -3.85 7.05 -8.51
N ILE A 140 -4.94 7.62 -7.97
CA ILE A 140 -5.19 7.63 -6.51
C ILE A 140 -5.37 6.22 -5.94
N PRO A 141 -6.24 5.35 -6.51
CA PRO A 141 -6.40 3.99 -6.00
C PRO A 141 -5.08 3.19 -5.98
N LYS A 142 -4.28 3.35 -7.05
CA LYS A 142 -2.96 2.72 -7.15
C LYS A 142 -1.98 3.25 -6.11
N LEU A 143 -1.94 4.57 -5.89
CA LEU A 143 -1.10 5.17 -4.85
C LEU A 143 -1.45 4.60 -3.48
N ILE A 144 -2.73 4.48 -3.14
CA ILE A 144 -3.18 3.91 -1.86
C ILE A 144 -2.72 2.46 -1.72
N LYS A 145 -2.90 1.63 -2.74
CA LYS A 145 -2.39 0.25 -2.74
C LYS A 145 -0.91 0.17 -2.45
N TYR A 146 -0.10 0.92 -3.20
CA TYR A 146 1.36 0.89 -3.01
C TYR A 146 1.77 1.45 -1.66
N SER A 147 1.05 2.44 -1.10
CA SER A 147 1.27 2.90 0.27
C SER A 147 0.99 1.82 1.31
N VAL A 148 -0.11 1.09 1.19
CA VAL A 148 -0.44 -0.02 2.10
C VAL A 148 0.59 -1.16 1.99
N LEU A 149 0.97 -1.54 0.76
CA LEU A 149 1.99 -2.57 0.53
C LEU A 149 3.34 -2.15 1.11
N TYR A 150 3.71 -0.87 0.98
CA TYR A 150 4.93 -0.34 1.54
C TYR A 150 4.98 -0.45 3.07
N VAL A 151 3.91 -0.04 3.76
CA VAL A 151 3.80 -0.18 5.23
C VAL A 151 3.83 -1.66 5.63
N THR A 152 3.09 -2.50 4.92
CA THR A 152 3.08 -3.96 5.14
C THR A 152 4.49 -4.53 5.04
N LEU A 153 5.23 -4.15 4.00
CA LEU A 153 6.60 -4.60 3.78
C LEU A 153 7.52 -4.19 4.94
N ILE A 154 7.42 -2.96 5.44
CA ILE A 154 8.19 -2.52 6.61
C ILE A 154 7.86 -3.38 7.83
N ILE A 155 6.58 -3.62 8.11
CA ILE A 155 6.17 -4.44 9.26
C ILE A 155 6.74 -5.85 9.14
N ALA A 156 6.62 -6.48 7.97
CA ALA A 156 7.16 -7.81 7.72
C ALA A 156 8.69 -7.87 7.86
N LEU A 157 9.41 -6.88 7.34
CA LEU A 157 10.86 -6.77 7.49
C LEU A 157 11.27 -6.55 8.96
N GLY A 158 10.47 -5.81 9.71
CA GLY A 158 10.67 -5.63 11.16
C GLY A 158 10.54 -6.93 11.95
N GLN A 159 9.64 -7.83 11.56
CA GLN A 159 9.48 -9.13 12.22
C GLN A 159 10.75 -9.99 12.11
N ILE A 160 11.43 -9.98 10.96
CA ILE A 160 12.66 -10.75 10.74
C ILE A 160 13.94 -10.01 11.18
N GLY A 161 13.82 -8.92 11.93
CA GLY A 161 14.96 -8.21 12.54
C GLY A 161 15.70 -7.23 11.61
N VAL A 162 15.10 -6.83 10.47
CA VAL A 162 15.68 -5.77 9.64
C VAL A 162 15.63 -4.44 10.40
N HIS A 163 16.66 -3.61 10.20
CA HIS A 163 16.76 -2.30 10.82
C HIS A 163 15.75 -1.31 10.20
N VAL A 164 14.49 -1.38 10.66
CA VAL A 164 13.36 -0.58 10.15
C VAL A 164 13.65 0.93 10.19
N LEU A 165 14.36 1.40 11.22
CA LEU A 165 14.71 2.82 11.34
C LEU A 165 15.52 3.33 10.13
N ALA A 166 16.45 2.54 9.61
CA ALA A 166 17.23 2.91 8.43
C ALA A 166 16.34 3.03 7.18
N LEU A 167 15.35 2.14 7.02
CA LEU A 167 14.39 2.18 5.93
C LEU A 167 13.46 3.41 6.02
N LEU A 168 13.03 3.77 7.23
CA LEU A 168 12.20 4.96 7.47
C LEU A 168 12.98 6.26 7.22
N ILE A 169 14.25 6.31 7.60
CA ILE A 169 15.13 7.46 7.28
C ILE A 169 15.25 7.61 5.76
N LEU A 170 15.53 6.52 5.05
CA LEU A 170 15.63 6.53 3.59
C LEU A 170 14.33 7.00 2.94
N LEU A 171 13.18 6.49 3.40
CA LEU A 171 11.87 6.95 2.94
C LEU A 171 11.68 8.44 3.16
N THR A 172 12.06 8.94 4.34
CA THR A 172 11.91 10.36 4.67
C THR A 172 12.69 11.22 3.68
N VAL A 173 13.93 10.82 3.35
CA VAL A 173 14.74 11.51 2.33
C VAL A 173 14.05 11.49 0.97
N TYR A 174 13.56 10.33 0.52
CA TYR A 174 12.84 10.24 -0.76
C TYR A 174 11.53 11.04 -0.77
N ALA A 175 10.75 10.98 0.31
CA ALA A 175 9.49 11.70 0.44
C ALA A 175 9.72 13.21 0.40
N VAL A 176 10.72 13.71 1.13
CA VAL A 176 11.13 15.12 1.06
C VAL A 176 11.58 15.47 -0.36
N GLY A 177 12.39 14.62 -1.00
CA GLY A 177 12.81 14.84 -2.39
C GLY A 177 11.64 14.95 -3.37
N VAL A 178 10.67 14.03 -3.30
CA VAL A 178 9.46 14.04 -4.13
C VAL A 178 8.63 15.29 -3.86
N VAL A 179 8.44 15.68 -2.59
CA VAL A 179 7.69 16.88 -2.22
C VAL A 179 8.38 18.14 -2.73
N VAL A 180 9.70 18.26 -2.56
CA VAL A 180 10.46 19.43 -3.03
C VAL A 180 10.40 19.53 -4.55
N VAL A 181 10.70 18.45 -5.27
CA VAL A 181 10.66 18.42 -6.74
C VAL A 181 9.25 18.71 -7.25
N GLY A 182 8.23 18.09 -6.65
CA GLY A 182 6.83 18.33 -6.99
C GLY A 182 6.42 19.79 -6.76
N THR A 183 6.77 20.36 -5.61
CA THR A 183 6.48 21.77 -5.29
C THR A 183 7.12 22.71 -6.31
N VAL A 184 8.37 22.46 -6.70
CA VAL A 184 9.06 23.27 -7.71
C VAL A 184 8.43 23.09 -9.09
N ALA A 185 8.13 21.85 -9.50
CA ALA A 185 7.56 21.55 -10.81
C ALA A 185 6.14 22.13 -10.99
N PHE A 186 5.31 22.07 -9.94
CA PHE A 186 3.92 22.54 -9.98
C PHE A 186 3.71 23.96 -9.48
N LYS A 187 4.79 24.65 -9.04
CA LYS A 187 4.73 26.01 -8.46
C LYS A 187 3.86 26.95 -9.27
N GLU A 188 4.06 26.97 -10.58
CA GLU A 188 3.37 27.91 -11.48
C GLU A 188 1.88 27.67 -11.61
N PHE A 189 1.48 26.40 -11.67
CA PHE A 189 0.08 25.99 -11.69
C PHE A 189 -0.61 26.31 -10.36
N LEU A 190 0.07 26.07 -9.24
CA LEU A 190 -0.47 26.35 -7.90
C LEU A 190 -0.69 27.85 -7.68
N VAL A 191 0.27 28.70 -8.04
CA VAL A 191 0.13 30.15 -7.92
C VAL A 191 -0.98 30.68 -8.83
N SER A 192 -1.06 30.20 -10.08
CA SER A 192 -2.13 30.59 -11.00
C SER A 192 -3.51 30.15 -10.50
N SER A 193 -3.62 28.95 -9.91
CA SER A 193 -4.88 28.46 -9.32
C SER A 193 -5.32 29.32 -8.14
N ALA A 194 -4.40 29.67 -7.23
CA ALA A 194 -4.70 30.52 -6.08
C ALA A 194 -5.18 31.92 -6.53
N ALA A 195 -4.52 32.48 -7.54
CA ALA A 195 -4.95 33.72 -8.18
C ALA A 195 -6.35 33.59 -8.80
N GLY A 196 -6.62 32.52 -9.54
CA GLY A 196 -7.95 32.27 -10.12
C GLY A 196 -9.05 32.12 -9.08
N ILE A 197 -8.83 31.37 -7.99
CA ILE A 197 -9.78 31.26 -6.88
C ILE A 197 -10.11 32.65 -6.33
N TYR A 198 -9.11 33.50 -6.11
CA TYR A 198 -9.35 34.86 -5.66
C TYR A 198 -10.17 35.67 -6.67
N LEU A 199 -9.83 35.61 -7.96
CA LEU A 199 -10.52 36.36 -9.02
C LEU A 199 -11.99 35.94 -9.13
N LEU A 200 -12.26 34.64 -9.06
CA LEU A 200 -13.61 34.08 -9.10
C LEU A 200 -14.46 34.47 -7.89
N LEU A 201 -13.84 34.51 -6.69
CA LEU A 201 -14.54 34.83 -5.45
C LEU A 201 -14.78 36.34 -5.27
N ASN A 202 -13.78 37.18 -5.56
CA ASN A 202 -13.84 38.62 -5.30
C ASN A 202 -14.27 39.44 -6.52
N GLN A 203 -14.22 38.86 -7.72
CA GLN A 203 -14.64 39.46 -8.98
C GLN A 203 -14.20 40.93 -9.15
N PRO A 204 -12.88 41.23 -9.00
CA PRO A 204 -12.39 42.60 -9.14
C PRO A 204 -12.61 43.18 -10.54
N TYR A 205 -12.81 42.30 -11.52
CA TYR A 205 -13.32 42.54 -12.87
C TYR A 205 -14.21 41.37 -13.29
N GLY A 206 -15.12 41.62 -14.24
CA GLY A 206 -16.07 40.65 -14.75
C GLY A 206 -16.04 40.53 -16.26
N ILE A 207 -16.75 39.53 -16.78
CA ILE A 207 -16.96 39.33 -18.22
C ILE A 207 -17.60 40.60 -18.80
N GLY A 208 -17.06 41.10 -19.91
CA GLY A 208 -17.50 42.33 -20.58
C GLY A 208 -16.74 43.59 -20.15
N ASP A 209 -15.93 43.55 -19.10
CA ASP A 209 -15.07 44.69 -18.74
C ASP A 209 -13.90 44.83 -19.72
N ARG A 210 -13.59 46.07 -20.13
CA ARG A 210 -12.34 46.37 -20.84
C ARG A 210 -11.21 46.54 -19.83
N ILE A 211 -10.22 45.64 -19.88
CA ILE A 211 -9.07 45.64 -18.98
C ILE A 211 -7.75 45.66 -19.73
N ARG A 212 -6.69 46.07 -19.03
CA ARG A 212 -5.30 45.91 -19.46
C ARG A 212 -4.52 45.14 -18.39
N VAL A 213 -3.77 44.13 -18.83
CA VAL A 213 -2.88 43.31 -18.00
C VAL A 213 -1.50 43.28 -18.64
N GLY A 214 -0.52 43.95 -18.03
CA GLY A 214 0.77 44.22 -18.67
C GLY A 214 0.57 44.99 -19.98
N ASP A 215 1.08 44.45 -21.08
CA ASP A 215 0.99 45.07 -22.41
C ASP A 215 -0.27 44.67 -23.20
N GLN A 216 -1.07 43.73 -22.68
CA GLN A 216 -2.26 43.21 -23.37
C GLN A 216 -3.50 43.96 -22.92
N THR A 217 -4.31 44.45 -23.86
CA THR A 217 -5.57 45.16 -23.60
C THR A 217 -6.70 44.46 -24.36
N GLY A 218 -7.86 44.30 -23.74
CA GLY A 218 -9.01 43.64 -24.38
C GLY A 218 -10.23 43.62 -23.46
N ILE A 219 -11.31 43.03 -23.95
CA ILE A 219 -12.54 42.76 -23.19
C ILE A 219 -12.45 41.36 -22.58
N VAL A 220 -12.79 41.23 -21.31
CA VAL A 220 -12.80 39.94 -20.62
C VAL A 220 -13.90 39.04 -21.17
N GLN A 221 -13.52 37.87 -21.67
CA GLN A 221 -14.46 36.86 -22.18
C GLN A 221 -14.74 35.79 -21.12
N GLU A 222 -13.69 35.33 -20.44
CA GLU A 222 -13.78 34.23 -19.49
C GLU A 222 -12.72 34.36 -18.39
N VAL A 223 -13.09 33.96 -17.17
CA VAL A 223 -12.18 33.82 -16.03
C VAL A 223 -12.28 32.38 -15.55
N ASP A 224 -11.22 31.59 -15.78
CA ASP A 224 -11.09 30.22 -15.34
C ASP A 224 -10.25 30.14 -14.05
N LEU A 225 -10.14 28.92 -13.50
CA LEU A 225 -9.25 28.65 -12.36
C LEU A 225 -7.78 28.99 -12.66
N PHE A 226 -7.30 28.76 -13.88
CA PHE A 226 -5.88 28.91 -14.23
C PHE A 226 -5.57 30.14 -15.08
N VAL A 227 -6.51 30.55 -15.95
CA VAL A 227 -6.29 31.57 -16.97
C VAL A 227 -7.48 32.54 -17.01
N THR A 228 -7.23 33.76 -17.49
CA THR A 228 -8.24 34.74 -17.88
C THR A 228 -8.08 34.94 -19.39
N LYS A 229 -9.18 34.86 -20.13
CA LYS A 229 -9.20 35.13 -21.57
C LYS A 229 -9.68 36.56 -21.80
N ILE A 230 -8.88 37.34 -22.51
CA ILE A 230 -9.23 38.68 -22.95
C ILE A 230 -9.13 38.75 -24.47
N GLU A 231 -10.06 39.43 -25.10
CA GLU A 231 -10.15 39.52 -26.56
C GLU A 231 -10.12 40.99 -26.98
N ASP A 232 -9.27 41.30 -27.95
CA ASP A 232 -9.27 42.57 -28.67
C ASP A 232 -9.87 42.38 -30.07
N ASP A 233 -9.96 43.44 -30.86
CA ASP A 233 -10.61 43.40 -32.19
C ASP A 233 -10.00 42.36 -33.16
N SER A 234 -8.76 41.90 -32.94
CA SER A 234 -8.06 40.95 -33.82
C SER A 234 -7.45 39.72 -33.14
N GLU A 235 -7.30 39.70 -31.81
CA GLU A 235 -6.54 38.66 -31.10
C GLU A 235 -7.23 38.23 -29.80
N GLU A 236 -7.21 36.93 -29.50
CA GLU A 236 -7.58 36.36 -28.20
C GLU A 236 -6.31 36.07 -27.40
N TYR A 237 -6.22 36.62 -26.18
CA TYR A 237 -5.11 36.40 -25.27
C TYR A 237 -5.53 35.48 -24.11
N ILE A 238 -4.79 34.37 -23.96
CA ILE A 238 -4.95 33.45 -22.83
C ILE A 238 -3.89 33.77 -21.78
N VAL A 239 -4.29 34.51 -20.73
CA VAL A 239 -3.37 35.05 -19.73
C VAL A 239 -3.43 34.20 -18.45
N PRO A 240 -2.32 33.58 -18.00
CA PRO A 240 -2.29 32.92 -16.70
C PRO A 240 -2.66 33.87 -15.58
N ASN A 241 -3.55 33.44 -14.66
CA ASN A 241 -4.04 34.28 -13.57
C ASN A 241 -2.92 34.80 -12.65
N ARG A 242 -1.79 34.06 -12.55
CA ARG A 242 -0.59 34.55 -11.88
C ARG A 242 -0.08 35.87 -12.50
N LYS A 243 -0.01 35.97 -13.83
CA LYS A 243 0.47 37.18 -14.51
C LYS A 243 -0.45 38.38 -14.30
N VAL A 244 -1.76 38.12 -14.19
CA VAL A 244 -2.75 39.13 -13.84
C VAL A 244 -2.43 39.76 -12.48
N PHE A 245 -2.08 38.94 -11.50
CA PHE A 245 -1.67 39.39 -10.17
C PHE A 245 -0.30 40.07 -10.14
N GLU A 246 0.68 39.54 -10.87
CA GLU A 246 2.04 40.07 -10.89
C GLU A 246 2.13 41.44 -11.58
N ASN A 247 1.43 41.61 -12.71
CA ASN A 247 1.49 42.84 -13.50
C ASN A 247 0.46 43.89 -13.05
N GLY A 248 -0.53 43.48 -12.27
CA GLY A 248 -1.69 44.30 -11.94
C GLY A 248 -2.68 44.44 -13.09
N ILE A 249 -3.88 44.90 -12.76
CA ILE A 249 -4.99 45.10 -13.70
C ILE A 249 -5.35 46.57 -13.74
N VAL A 250 -5.54 47.11 -14.93
CA VAL A 250 -6.14 48.44 -15.15
C VAL A 250 -7.50 48.26 -15.80
N ARG A 251 -8.57 48.70 -15.13
CA ARG A 251 -9.90 48.81 -15.72
C ARG A 251 -10.00 50.12 -16.48
N ILE A 252 -10.32 50.05 -17.77
CA ILE A 252 -10.51 51.22 -18.63
C ILE A 252 -12.00 51.57 -18.59
N ARG A 253 -12.32 52.82 -18.24
CA ARG A 253 -13.69 53.34 -18.23
C ARG A 253 -13.76 54.46 -19.26
N GLU A 254 -14.71 54.33 -20.19
CA GLU A 254 -15.12 55.44 -21.07
C GLU A 254 -16.07 56.40 -20.34
#